data_AF-A0A814H9Z3-F1
#
_entry.id   AF-A0A814H9Z3-F1
#
_cell.length_a   1.000
_cell.length_b   1.000
_cell.length_c   1.000
_cell.angle_alpha   90.00
_cell.angle_beta   90.00
_cell.angle_gamma   90.00
#
_symmetry.space_group_name_H-M   'P 1'
#
loop_
_entity.id
_entity.type
_entity.pdbx_description
1 polymer ?
#
loop_
_entity_poly.entity_id
_entity_poly.type
_entity_poly.pdbx_seq_one_letter_code
_entity_poly.pdbx_strand_id
1 'polypeptide(L)'
;MIKLNNDDVNILDLPDEILLMIFKKLNSTDVLYSLVDINKQFDRLALDSLYVRDLDMTDLMTINSLYDQTSSINTKILSKIYEKILPCIHHQIHKLTIEQYSMKNILLADIYPKLDYLSLINFEEEILYQYLTDDLILRNLMKQITHLNIDTKKRTEYCSVTVSKIFELILSLCKNLTSLNFCDMFPIRTNQTPIFYLSSKSHMSSTLIKLKINVTSLVDCLYLLDGRLDSLTILIINVGQIFDPIIDISSRKKLPKLKYFSFTASNFTCYYDILIVPLLCRMINLEELKLYLSLQRFNSSYIDGIQLYDQFLGYMTQLKRFIFWINTKVFNDTVNVELQSNKDIQRSFIRRGYEQVASFSSFDFNQDSIDNGTFVSLGCRAIRVYAFSFFSILSI
;
A
#
# COMPACT_ATOMS: atom_id res chain seq x y z
N MET A 1 -10.94 -51.82 23.27
CA MET A 1 -11.17 -51.78 21.81
C MET A 1 -12.10 -50.60 21.54
N ILE A 2 -11.52 -49.42 21.29
CA ILE A 2 -12.29 -48.19 21.00
C ILE A 2 -12.48 -48.17 19.49
N LYS A 3 -13.69 -48.47 19.01
CA LYS A 3 -14.09 -48.17 17.63
C LYS A 3 -14.32 -46.67 17.55
N LEU A 4 -13.39 -45.95 16.95
CA LEU A 4 -13.69 -44.63 16.36
C LEU A 4 -14.46 -44.92 15.07
N ASN A 5 -15.73 -44.53 15.03
CA ASN A 5 -16.46 -44.46 13.76
C ASN A 5 -15.80 -43.35 12.94
N ASN A 6 -15.13 -43.71 11.85
CA ASN A 6 -14.72 -42.77 10.81
C ASN A 6 -15.97 -42.37 10.02
N ASP A 7 -16.76 -41.45 10.56
CA ASP A 7 -17.66 -40.67 9.72
C ASP A 7 -16.80 -39.59 9.05
N ASP A 8 -16.16 -39.99 7.94
CA ASP A 8 -15.36 -39.09 7.12
C ASP A 8 -16.30 -38.06 6.49
N VAL A 9 -16.34 -36.85 7.07
CA VAL A 9 -17.11 -35.73 6.53
C VAL A 9 -16.54 -35.35 5.17
N ASN A 10 -17.34 -35.51 4.11
CA ASN A 10 -16.93 -35.09 2.77
C ASN A 10 -17.02 -33.56 2.67
N ILE A 11 -16.04 -32.94 2.02
CA ILE A 11 -16.04 -31.49 1.77
C ILE A 11 -17.27 -31.05 0.96
N LEU A 12 -17.82 -31.93 0.12
CA LEU A 12 -19.04 -31.67 -0.67
C LEU A 12 -20.31 -31.61 0.19
N ASP A 13 -20.27 -32.16 1.42
CA ASP A 13 -21.40 -32.12 2.35
C ASP A 13 -21.42 -30.80 3.15
N LEU A 14 -20.40 -29.95 2.99
CA LEU A 14 -20.36 -28.66 3.67
C LEU A 14 -21.34 -27.66 3.02
N PRO A 15 -21.99 -26.79 3.84
CA PRO A 15 -22.79 -25.69 3.32
C PRO A 15 -21.98 -24.75 2.43
N ASP A 16 -22.64 -24.18 1.42
CA ASP A 16 -22.05 -23.26 0.44
C ASP A 16 -21.35 -22.07 1.11
N GLU A 17 -21.88 -21.56 2.22
CA GLU A 17 -21.30 -20.44 2.97
C GLU A 17 -19.95 -20.82 3.58
N ILE A 18 -19.82 -22.04 4.09
CA ILE A 18 -18.58 -22.55 4.69
C ILE A 18 -17.54 -22.76 3.59
N LEU A 19 -17.94 -23.35 2.45
CA LEU A 19 -17.07 -23.51 1.30
C LEU A 19 -16.57 -22.17 0.76
N LEU A 20 -17.46 -21.18 0.65
CA LEU A 20 -17.10 -19.83 0.20
C LEU A 20 -16.15 -19.14 1.19
N MET A 21 -16.35 -19.31 2.50
CA MET A 21 -15.42 -18.84 3.52
C MET A 21 -14.04 -19.49 3.39
N ILE A 22 -13.99 -20.79 3.10
CA ILE A 22 -12.74 -21.51 2.84
C ILE A 22 -12.06 -20.96 1.58
N PHE A 23 -12.79 -20.83 0.47
CA PHE A 23 -12.24 -20.33 -0.79
C PHE A 23 -11.65 -18.92 -0.64
N LYS A 24 -12.32 -18.04 0.11
CA LYS A 24 -11.83 -16.67 0.41
C LYS A 24 -10.55 -16.62 1.25
N LYS A 25 -10.13 -17.73 1.84
CA LYS A 25 -8.85 -17.85 2.56
C LYS A 25 -7.74 -18.45 1.70
N LEU A 26 -8.07 -18.98 0.52
CA LEU A 26 -7.13 -19.55 -0.43
C LEU A 26 -6.74 -18.51 -1.49
N ASN A 27 -5.62 -18.76 -2.19
CA ASN A 27 -5.23 -17.95 -3.33
C ASN A 27 -6.26 -18.12 -4.47
N SER A 28 -6.70 -17.03 -5.10
CA SER A 28 -7.75 -17.10 -6.10
C SER A 28 -7.37 -17.90 -7.33
N THR A 29 -6.10 -17.81 -7.74
CA THR A 29 -5.56 -18.63 -8.83
C THR A 29 -5.65 -20.11 -8.51
N ASP A 30 -5.27 -20.51 -7.29
CA ASP A 30 -5.29 -21.92 -6.86
C ASP A 30 -6.73 -22.46 -6.90
N VAL A 31 -7.71 -21.69 -6.42
CA VAL A 31 -9.13 -22.07 -6.44
C VAL A 31 -9.67 -22.15 -7.87
N LEU A 32 -9.46 -21.10 -8.68
CA LEU A 32 -9.99 -21.07 -10.05
C LEU A 32 -9.41 -22.17 -10.91
N TYR A 33 -8.09 -22.39 -10.84
CA TYR A 33 -7.47 -23.45 -11.61
C TYR A 33 -7.92 -24.84 -11.15
N SER A 34 -7.88 -25.06 -9.84
CA SER A 34 -8.01 -26.40 -9.26
C SER A 34 -9.46 -26.82 -9.09
N LEU A 35 -10.42 -25.92 -8.89
CA LEU A 35 -11.80 -26.33 -8.57
C LEU A 35 -12.78 -26.18 -9.73
N VAL A 36 -12.49 -25.27 -10.67
CA VAL A 36 -13.35 -25.08 -11.85
C VAL A 36 -13.22 -26.29 -12.78
N ASP A 37 -14.35 -26.77 -13.26
CA ASP A 37 -14.56 -28.00 -14.03
C ASP A 37 -14.40 -29.32 -13.25
N ILE A 38 -14.26 -29.28 -11.91
CA ILE A 38 -14.22 -30.51 -11.10
C ILE A 38 -15.63 -30.95 -10.68
N ASN A 39 -16.43 -30.02 -10.17
CA ASN A 39 -17.75 -30.32 -9.62
C ASN A 39 -18.68 -29.12 -9.81
N LYS A 40 -19.95 -29.37 -10.16
CA LYS A 40 -20.95 -28.31 -10.41
C LYS A 40 -21.15 -27.37 -9.22
N GLN A 41 -21.09 -27.88 -7.99
CA GLN A 41 -21.18 -27.06 -6.78
C GLN A 41 -19.98 -26.12 -6.67
N PHE A 42 -18.77 -26.65 -6.90
CA PHE A 42 -17.55 -25.85 -6.89
C PHE A 42 -17.52 -24.83 -8.03
N ASP A 43 -17.95 -25.19 -9.24
CA ASP A 43 -18.08 -24.25 -10.36
C ASP A 43 -18.99 -23.08 -9.99
N ARG A 44 -20.16 -23.40 -9.44
CA ARG A 44 -21.12 -22.38 -9.00
C ARG A 44 -20.51 -21.44 -7.97
N LEU A 45 -19.73 -21.95 -7.01
CA LEU A 45 -19.13 -21.15 -5.94
C LEU A 45 -17.87 -20.39 -6.38
N ALA A 46 -17.00 -21.02 -7.17
CA ALA A 46 -15.75 -20.44 -7.67
C ALA A 46 -15.98 -19.38 -8.75
N LEU A 47 -17.12 -19.44 -9.45
CA LEU A 47 -17.56 -18.43 -10.42
C LEU A 47 -18.62 -17.48 -9.83
N ASP A 48 -18.95 -17.61 -8.55
CA ASP A 48 -19.93 -16.75 -7.88
C ASP A 48 -19.40 -15.32 -7.75
N SER A 49 -20.28 -14.35 -7.98
CA SER A 49 -19.96 -12.92 -7.90
C SER A 49 -19.38 -12.49 -6.56
N LEU A 50 -19.77 -13.12 -5.44
CA LEU A 50 -19.25 -12.80 -4.10
C LEU A 50 -17.81 -13.27 -3.91
N TYR A 51 -17.35 -14.22 -4.72
CA TYR A 51 -15.98 -14.70 -4.74
C TYR A 51 -15.13 -13.89 -5.74
N VAL A 52 -15.56 -13.85 -7.01
CA VAL A 52 -14.74 -13.28 -8.10
C VAL A 52 -14.71 -11.77 -8.14
N ARG A 53 -15.54 -11.09 -7.34
CA ARG A 53 -15.57 -9.62 -7.25
C ARG A 53 -14.21 -9.02 -6.91
N ASP A 54 -13.46 -9.67 -6.01
CA ASP A 54 -12.14 -9.26 -5.56
C ASP A 54 -11.11 -10.32 -5.96
N LEU A 55 -10.63 -10.23 -7.20
CA LEU A 55 -9.76 -11.24 -7.78
C LEU A 55 -8.29 -10.92 -7.52
N ASP A 56 -7.59 -11.86 -6.88
CA ASP A 56 -6.15 -11.78 -6.66
C ASP A 56 -5.38 -12.77 -7.53
N MET A 57 -4.67 -12.25 -8.52
CA MET A 57 -3.85 -13.01 -9.46
C MET A 57 -2.35 -12.95 -9.12
N THR A 58 -2.01 -12.62 -7.87
CA THR A 58 -0.64 -12.73 -7.32
C THR A 58 -0.32 -14.20 -6.98
N ASP A 59 0.96 -14.53 -6.81
CA ASP A 59 1.47 -15.90 -6.57
C ASP A 59 1.48 -16.89 -7.75
N LEU A 60 1.22 -16.45 -8.97
CA LEU A 60 1.43 -17.30 -10.15
C LEU A 60 2.89 -17.76 -10.32
N MET A 61 3.83 -17.06 -9.70
CA MET A 61 5.28 -17.29 -9.84
C MET A 61 5.99 -17.70 -8.54
N THR A 62 5.36 -17.70 -7.36
CA THR A 62 6.03 -18.20 -6.12
C THR A 62 6.34 -19.70 -6.17
N ILE A 63 5.84 -20.40 -7.19
CA ILE A 63 6.04 -21.85 -7.35
C ILE A 63 7.42 -22.21 -7.92
N ASN A 64 8.16 -21.31 -8.57
CA ASN A 64 9.43 -21.68 -9.21
C ASN A 64 10.55 -20.68 -8.94
N SER A 65 11.50 -21.09 -8.09
CA SER A 65 12.89 -20.62 -8.18
C SER A 65 13.32 -20.60 -9.64
N LEU A 66 13.98 -19.52 -10.04
CA LEU A 66 14.43 -19.14 -11.39
C LEU A 66 15.22 -20.19 -12.21
N TYR A 67 15.30 -21.46 -11.78
CA TYR A 67 16.16 -22.48 -12.36
C TYR A 67 15.53 -23.85 -12.63
N ASP A 68 14.26 -24.10 -12.31
CA ASP A 68 13.67 -25.44 -12.51
C ASP A 68 12.67 -25.54 -13.68
N GLN A 69 12.66 -26.71 -14.31
CA GLN A 69 11.96 -27.11 -15.56
C GLN A 69 10.41 -27.06 -15.51
N THR A 70 9.85 -26.40 -14.51
CA THR A 70 8.43 -26.27 -14.19
C THR A 70 7.72 -25.16 -14.99
N SER A 71 8.41 -24.50 -15.92
CA SER A 71 7.83 -23.49 -16.82
C SER A 71 6.64 -24.02 -17.65
N SER A 72 6.58 -25.32 -17.94
CA SER A 72 5.50 -25.91 -18.76
C SER A 72 4.18 -26.15 -18.01
N ILE A 73 4.22 -26.35 -16.68
CA ILE A 73 3.01 -26.55 -15.87
C ILE A 73 2.33 -25.20 -15.62
N ASN A 74 3.13 -24.16 -15.37
CA ASN A 74 2.63 -22.81 -15.20
C ASN A 74 1.92 -22.31 -16.46
N THR A 75 2.41 -22.61 -17.67
CA THR A 75 1.73 -22.16 -18.90
C THR A 75 0.37 -22.80 -19.11
N LYS A 76 0.18 -24.08 -18.75
CA LYS A 76 -1.12 -24.76 -18.82
C LYS A 76 -2.12 -24.25 -17.78
N ILE A 77 -1.64 -23.99 -16.56
CA ILE A 77 -2.45 -23.37 -15.50
C ILE A 77 -2.98 -22.02 -15.98
N LEU A 78 -2.06 -21.21 -16.50
CA LEU A 78 -2.33 -19.89 -16.99
C LEU A 78 -3.27 -19.88 -18.19
N SER A 79 -3.06 -20.77 -19.17
CA SER A 79 -3.93 -20.84 -20.35
C SER A 79 -5.35 -21.19 -19.96
N LYS A 80 -5.57 -22.15 -19.04
CA LYS A 80 -6.92 -22.47 -18.55
C LYS A 80 -7.59 -21.26 -17.92
N ILE A 81 -6.89 -20.52 -17.07
CA ILE A 81 -7.47 -19.33 -16.43
C ILE A 81 -7.79 -18.24 -17.46
N TYR A 82 -6.83 -17.91 -18.32
CA TYR A 82 -6.96 -16.78 -19.25
C TYR A 82 -7.92 -17.05 -20.40
N GLU A 83 -7.91 -18.26 -20.95
CA GLU A 83 -8.70 -18.60 -22.14
C GLU A 83 -10.10 -19.10 -21.81
N LYS A 84 -10.30 -19.68 -20.63
CA LYS A 84 -11.58 -20.31 -20.26
C LYS A 84 -12.28 -19.62 -19.10
N ILE A 85 -11.56 -19.30 -18.02
CA ILE A 85 -12.21 -18.85 -16.78
C ILE A 85 -12.46 -17.34 -16.79
N LEU A 86 -11.46 -16.53 -17.08
CA LEU A 86 -11.59 -15.06 -17.09
C LEU A 86 -12.71 -14.56 -18.02
N PRO A 87 -12.86 -15.07 -19.26
CA PRO A 87 -13.98 -14.68 -20.12
C PRO A 87 -15.37 -15.00 -19.54
N CYS A 88 -15.47 -15.90 -18.57
CA CYS A 88 -16.74 -16.18 -17.88
C CYS A 88 -17.03 -15.22 -16.72
N ILE A 89 -16.02 -14.60 -16.12
CA ILE A 89 -16.16 -13.84 -14.86
C ILE A 89 -15.76 -12.36 -14.95
N HIS A 90 -15.12 -11.93 -16.04
CA HIS A 90 -14.57 -10.58 -16.22
C HIS A 90 -15.58 -9.43 -15.92
N HIS A 91 -16.86 -9.62 -16.26
CA HIS A 91 -17.93 -8.65 -16.04
C HIS A 91 -18.37 -8.50 -14.57
N GLN A 92 -17.85 -9.34 -13.67
CA GLN A 92 -18.16 -9.36 -12.24
C GLN A 92 -17.02 -8.80 -11.37
N ILE A 93 -15.81 -8.71 -11.94
CA ILE A 93 -14.61 -8.26 -11.24
C ILE A 93 -14.69 -6.75 -11.02
N HIS A 94 -14.58 -6.33 -9.76
CA HIS A 94 -14.52 -4.91 -9.35
C HIS A 94 -13.10 -4.54 -8.90
N LYS A 95 -12.45 -5.47 -8.20
CA LYS A 95 -11.07 -5.34 -7.75
C LYS A 95 -10.21 -6.42 -8.37
N LEU A 96 -9.09 -5.99 -8.94
CA LEU A 96 -8.13 -6.88 -9.57
C LEU A 96 -6.72 -6.57 -9.07
N THR A 97 -6.06 -7.58 -8.51
CA THR A 97 -4.66 -7.53 -8.10
C THR A 97 -3.84 -8.36 -9.07
N ILE A 98 -2.79 -7.77 -9.65
CA ILE A 98 -2.01 -8.35 -10.73
C ILE A 98 -0.52 -8.18 -10.48
N GLU A 99 0.27 -9.18 -10.84
CA GLU A 99 1.73 -9.08 -10.94
C GLU A 99 2.19 -8.82 -12.38
N GLN A 100 3.41 -8.29 -12.50
CA GLN A 100 4.04 -7.94 -13.77
C GLN A 100 3.96 -9.03 -14.85
N TYR A 101 4.20 -10.29 -14.51
CA TYR A 101 4.26 -11.39 -15.48
C TYR A 101 2.87 -11.82 -15.99
N SER A 102 1.83 -11.63 -15.20
CA SER A 102 0.45 -11.98 -15.55
C SER A 102 -0.29 -10.87 -16.29
N MET A 103 0.18 -9.62 -16.16
CA MET A 103 -0.52 -8.43 -16.64
C MET A 103 -0.97 -8.51 -18.08
N LYS A 104 -0.04 -8.79 -19.01
CA LYS A 104 -0.36 -8.81 -20.44
C LYS A 104 -1.48 -9.81 -20.76
N ASN A 105 -1.43 -11.01 -20.19
CA ASN A 105 -2.41 -12.04 -20.48
C ASN A 105 -3.77 -11.74 -19.85
N ILE A 106 -3.79 -11.21 -18.62
CA ILE A 106 -5.02 -10.79 -17.95
C ILE A 106 -5.69 -9.65 -18.73
N LEU A 107 -4.91 -8.64 -19.16
CA LEU A 107 -5.45 -7.52 -19.93
C LEU A 107 -5.95 -7.93 -21.32
N LEU A 108 -5.34 -8.94 -21.94
CA LEU A 108 -5.78 -9.48 -23.22
C LEU A 108 -6.97 -10.44 -23.12
N ALA A 109 -7.24 -10.99 -21.94
CA ALA A 109 -8.28 -11.99 -21.75
C ALA A 109 -9.69 -11.43 -22.02
N ASP A 110 -9.99 -10.23 -21.52
CA ASP A 110 -11.29 -9.58 -21.74
C ASP A 110 -11.31 -8.09 -21.36
N ILE A 111 -12.45 -7.44 -21.57
CA ILE A 111 -12.79 -6.09 -21.10
C ILE A 111 -13.39 -6.19 -19.70
N TYR A 112 -12.92 -5.41 -18.73
CA TYR A 112 -13.42 -5.48 -17.35
C TYR A 112 -14.38 -4.30 -17.03
N PRO A 113 -15.66 -4.34 -17.42
CA PRO A 113 -16.54 -3.17 -17.37
C PRO A 113 -16.84 -2.64 -15.96
N LYS A 114 -16.73 -3.48 -14.93
CA LYS A 114 -16.99 -3.11 -13.53
C LYS A 114 -15.72 -2.83 -12.72
N LEU A 115 -14.55 -2.93 -13.34
CA LEU A 115 -13.28 -2.77 -12.65
C LEU A 115 -13.06 -1.30 -12.27
N ASP A 116 -13.11 -1.02 -10.98
CA ASP A 116 -12.90 0.31 -10.41
C ASP A 116 -11.66 0.36 -9.50
N TYR A 117 -11.17 -0.81 -9.05
CA TYR A 117 -9.95 -0.96 -8.26
C TYR A 117 -8.91 -1.81 -8.98
N LEU A 118 -7.71 -1.27 -9.17
CA LEU A 118 -6.55 -1.99 -9.73
C LEU A 118 -5.37 -1.94 -8.76
N SER A 119 -4.76 -3.11 -8.51
CA SER A 119 -3.52 -3.22 -7.75
C SER A 119 -2.44 -3.88 -8.58
N LEU A 120 -1.38 -3.13 -8.87
CA LEU A 120 -0.20 -3.58 -9.60
C LEU A 120 0.90 -3.86 -8.57
N ILE A 121 1.21 -5.13 -8.34
CA ILE A 121 2.15 -5.56 -7.31
C ILE A 121 3.42 -6.12 -7.95
N ASN A 122 4.56 -5.87 -7.31
CA ASN A 122 5.84 -6.47 -7.68
C ASN A 122 6.29 -6.08 -9.11
N PHE A 123 6.02 -4.83 -9.52
CA PHE A 123 6.39 -4.31 -10.84
C PHE A 123 7.79 -3.69 -10.87
N GLU A 124 8.58 -4.02 -11.88
CA GLU A 124 9.77 -3.26 -12.23
C GLU A 124 9.34 -1.93 -12.88
N GLU A 125 9.99 -0.84 -12.49
CA GLU A 125 9.61 0.52 -12.88
C GLU A 125 9.60 0.70 -14.40
N GLU A 126 10.66 0.24 -15.08
CA GLU A 126 10.81 0.36 -16.53
C GLU A 126 9.69 -0.36 -17.28
N ILE A 127 9.30 -1.53 -16.79
CA ILE A 127 8.25 -2.35 -17.39
C ILE A 127 6.88 -1.71 -17.14
N LEU A 128 6.63 -1.20 -15.93
CA LEU A 128 5.41 -0.45 -15.63
C LEU A 128 5.31 0.81 -16.50
N TYR A 129 6.39 1.57 -16.63
CA TYR A 129 6.45 2.74 -17.50
C TYR A 129 6.15 2.37 -18.96
N GLN A 130 6.72 1.27 -19.45
CA GLN A 130 6.46 0.77 -20.80
C GLN A 130 4.98 0.41 -20.98
N TYR A 131 4.37 -0.33 -20.06
CA TYR A 131 2.94 -0.65 -20.13
C TYR A 131 2.06 0.60 -20.13
N LEU A 132 2.35 1.58 -19.27
CA LEU A 132 1.60 2.83 -19.21
C LEU A 132 1.77 3.67 -20.49
N THR A 133 2.93 3.54 -21.16
CA THR A 133 3.24 4.32 -22.36
C THR A 133 2.69 3.64 -23.63
N ASP A 134 2.86 2.34 -23.78
CA ASP A 134 2.67 1.67 -25.06
C ASP A 134 1.37 0.84 -25.13
N ASP A 135 0.79 0.46 -23.97
CA ASP A 135 -0.36 -0.44 -23.94
C ASP A 135 -1.70 0.33 -24.00
N LEU A 136 -2.36 0.24 -25.15
CA LEU A 136 -3.66 0.87 -25.38
C LEU A 136 -4.77 0.28 -24.47
N ILE A 137 -4.70 -1.01 -24.16
CA ILE A 137 -5.70 -1.70 -23.33
C ILE A 137 -5.60 -1.17 -21.90
N LEU A 138 -4.38 -1.14 -21.35
CA LEU A 138 -4.15 -0.57 -20.03
C LEU A 138 -4.60 0.89 -19.98
N ARG A 139 -4.23 1.71 -20.97
CA ARG A 139 -4.65 3.13 -21.00
C ARG A 139 -6.17 3.30 -21.01
N ASN A 140 -6.90 2.40 -21.67
CA ASN A 140 -8.36 2.44 -21.66
C ASN A 140 -8.93 1.97 -20.31
N LEU A 141 -8.38 0.90 -19.74
CA LEU A 141 -8.71 0.42 -18.40
C LEU A 141 -8.50 1.52 -17.35
N MET A 142 -7.37 2.24 -17.43
CA MET A 142 -7.00 3.28 -16.47
C MET A 142 -7.99 4.46 -16.40
N LYS A 143 -8.81 4.69 -17.44
CA LYS A 143 -9.81 5.78 -17.46
C LYS A 143 -10.98 5.53 -16.50
N GLN A 144 -11.33 4.28 -16.24
CA GLN A 144 -12.43 3.90 -15.33
C GLN A 144 -11.97 3.63 -13.90
N ILE A 145 -10.66 3.45 -13.67
CA ILE A 145 -10.12 3.19 -12.34
C ILE A 145 -10.35 4.39 -11.41
N THR A 146 -10.96 4.11 -10.26
CA THR A 146 -11.17 5.06 -9.17
C THR A 146 -10.19 4.84 -8.02
N HIS A 147 -9.67 3.62 -7.88
CA HIS A 147 -8.70 3.24 -6.86
C HIS A 147 -7.51 2.52 -7.50
N LEU A 148 -6.31 3.10 -7.36
CA LEU A 148 -5.09 2.51 -7.88
C LEU A 148 -4.10 2.24 -6.75
N ASN A 149 -3.61 1.02 -6.68
CA ASN A 149 -2.49 0.63 -5.84
C ASN A 149 -1.32 0.21 -6.73
N ILE A 150 -0.14 0.75 -6.48
CA ILE A 150 1.09 0.39 -7.17
C ILE A 150 2.12 0.08 -6.12
N ASP A 151 2.68 -1.12 -6.22
CA ASP A 151 3.78 -1.60 -5.41
C ASP A 151 4.87 -2.13 -6.36
N THR A 152 6.03 -1.51 -6.32
CA THR A 152 7.14 -1.83 -7.22
C THR A 152 8.17 -2.71 -6.56
N LYS A 153 8.82 -3.56 -7.36
CA LYS A 153 9.96 -4.36 -6.92
C LYS A 153 11.05 -3.44 -6.41
N LYS A 154 11.50 -3.67 -5.17
CA LYS A 154 12.74 -3.10 -4.63
C LYS A 154 13.92 -3.60 -5.45
N ARG A 155 14.24 -2.92 -6.55
CA ARG A 155 15.57 -3.06 -7.14
C ARG A 155 16.51 -2.15 -6.37
N THR A 156 17.57 -2.76 -5.87
CA THR A 156 18.74 -2.06 -5.42
C THR A 156 19.28 -1.26 -6.62
N GLU A 157 19.17 0.06 -6.55
CA GLU A 157 20.13 1.04 -7.09
C GLU A 157 19.76 2.03 -8.20
N TYR A 158 18.57 2.04 -8.83
CA TYR A 158 18.33 2.99 -9.95
C TYR A 158 16.94 3.64 -10.07
N CYS A 159 17.00 4.99 -10.23
CA CYS A 159 16.19 5.92 -11.05
C CYS A 159 14.88 6.61 -10.55
N SER A 160 15.03 7.77 -9.88
CA SER A 160 13.93 8.70 -9.52
C SER A 160 13.15 9.32 -10.70
N VAL A 161 13.73 9.36 -11.90
CA VAL A 161 13.12 10.01 -13.08
C VAL A 161 11.99 9.17 -13.66
N THR A 162 12.16 7.85 -13.74
CA THR A 162 11.14 6.93 -14.26
C THR A 162 9.91 6.94 -13.36
N VAL A 163 10.12 6.90 -12.04
CA VAL A 163 9.08 7.04 -11.01
C VAL A 163 8.26 8.31 -11.20
N SER A 164 8.93 9.45 -11.36
CA SER A 164 8.25 10.74 -11.55
C SER A 164 7.37 10.73 -12.81
N LYS A 165 7.87 10.15 -13.91
CA LYS A 165 7.11 10.01 -15.15
C LYS A 165 5.93 9.05 -15.02
N ILE A 166 6.10 7.93 -14.31
CA ILE A 166 5.02 6.98 -14.01
C ILE A 166 3.90 7.71 -13.25
N PHE A 167 4.28 8.48 -12.22
CA PHE A 167 3.32 9.26 -11.43
C PHE A 167 2.55 10.28 -12.28
N GLU A 168 3.23 11.03 -13.15
CA GLU A 168 2.57 11.94 -14.10
C GLU A 168 1.64 11.20 -15.06
N LEU A 169 2.08 10.07 -15.60
CA LEU A 169 1.28 9.26 -16.52
C LEU A 169 0.01 8.76 -15.83
N ILE A 170 0.11 8.20 -14.61
CA ILE A 170 -1.04 7.75 -13.83
C ILE A 170 -2.06 8.87 -13.66
N LEU A 171 -1.61 10.05 -13.23
CA LEU A 171 -2.51 11.16 -12.99
C LEU A 171 -3.10 11.75 -14.28
N SER A 172 -2.41 11.60 -15.41
CA SER A 172 -2.94 11.97 -16.72
C SER A 172 -3.95 10.95 -17.27
N LEU A 173 -3.77 9.66 -16.98
CA LEU A 173 -4.58 8.56 -17.50
C LEU A 173 -5.85 8.34 -16.67
N CYS A 174 -5.75 8.42 -15.34
CA CYS A 174 -6.85 8.13 -14.43
C CYS A 174 -7.64 9.39 -14.05
N LYS A 175 -8.51 9.85 -14.96
CA LYS A 175 -9.35 11.04 -14.75
C LYS A 175 -10.33 10.95 -13.58
N ASN A 176 -10.72 9.72 -13.20
CA ASN A 176 -11.67 9.44 -12.13
C ASN A 176 -10.97 8.97 -10.84
N LEU A 177 -9.64 9.05 -10.77
CA LEU A 177 -8.88 8.54 -9.63
C LEU A 177 -9.25 9.32 -8.37
N THR A 178 -9.78 8.60 -7.38
CA THR A 178 -10.12 9.14 -6.05
C THR A 178 -9.13 8.72 -4.98
N SER A 179 -8.50 7.56 -5.16
CA SER A 179 -7.52 7.00 -4.24
C SER A 179 -6.31 6.48 -4.99
N LEU A 180 -5.13 6.96 -4.63
CA LEU A 180 -3.84 6.48 -5.11
C LEU A 180 -3.01 5.98 -3.93
N ASN A 181 -2.60 4.72 -3.97
CA ASN A 181 -1.55 4.19 -3.13
C ASN A 181 -0.33 3.86 -4.00
N PHE A 182 0.80 4.48 -3.68
CA PHE A 182 2.03 4.41 -4.44
C PHE A 182 3.17 4.02 -3.49
N CYS A 183 3.36 2.72 -3.31
CA CYS A 183 4.29 2.11 -2.37
C CYS A 183 5.66 1.82 -3.01
N ASP A 184 6.73 1.96 -2.22
CA ASP A 184 8.08 1.42 -2.43
C ASP A 184 8.81 1.76 -3.75
N MET A 185 8.85 3.04 -4.13
CA MET A 185 9.49 3.51 -5.36
C MET A 185 10.81 4.29 -5.19
N PHE A 186 11.22 4.67 -3.99
CA PHE A 186 12.37 5.57 -3.85
C PHE A 186 13.55 4.86 -3.19
N PRO A 187 14.53 4.37 -3.97
CA PRO A 187 15.73 3.79 -3.41
C PRO A 187 16.50 4.83 -2.61
N ILE A 188 16.97 4.41 -1.43
CA ILE A 188 17.87 5.16 -0.56
C ILE A 188 19.19 5.37 -1.32
N ARG A 189 19.36 6.51 -1.99
CA ARG A 189 20.68 6.99 -2.40
C ARG A 189 20.91 8.42 -1.94
N THR A 190 22.07 8.57 -1.33
CA THR A 190 22.76 9.82 -1.03
C THR A 190 23.15 10.50 -2.35
N ASN A 191 22.78 11.77 -2.52
CA ASN A 191 23.33 12.71 -3.52
C ASN A 191 22.65 12.83 -4.89
N GLN A 192 21.42 12.38 -5.10
CA GLN A 192 20.69 12.73 -6.33
C GLN A 192 19.54 13.71 -6.07
N THR A 193 19.41 14.64 -7.00
CA THR A 193 18.53 15.80 -6.93
C THR A 193 17.06 15.40 -6.77
N PRO A 194 16.29 16.16 -5.97
CA PRO A 194 14.84 15.99 -5.74
C PRO A 194 14.03 15.84 -7.04
N ILE A 195 12.74 15.53 -6.88
CA ILE A 195 11.65 15.53 -7.89
C ILE A 195 11.42 16.97 -8.44
N PHE A 196 12.46 17.61 -8.94
CA PHE A 196 12.44 18.85 -9.71
C PHE A 196 11.92 18.65 -11.13
N TYR A 197 11.64 17.41 -11.54
CA TYR A 197 11.23 17.07 -12.91
C TYR A 197 9.72 16.98 -13.12
N LEU A 198 8.89 17.04 -12.06
CA LEU A 198 7.46 17.14 -12.28
C LEU A 198 7.16 18.51 -12.88
N SER A 199 6.70 18.54 -14.13
CA SER A 199 6.48 19.83 -14.80
C SER A 199 5.48 20.67 -14.00
N SER A 200 5.80 21.93 -13.75
CA SER A 200 4.93 22.87 -13.01
C SER A 200 3.58 23.14 -13.69
N LYS A 201 3.35 22.56 -14.87
CA LYS A 201 2.17 22.75 -15.72
C LYS A 201 1.19 21.57 -15.71
N SER A 202 1.48 20.46 -15.02
CA SER A 202 0.54 19.34 -14.96
C SER A 202 -0.66 19.70 -14.07
N HIS A 203 -1.78 20.04 -14.72
CA HIS A 203 -3.09 20.08 -14.09
C HIS A 203 -3.39 18.68 -13.57
N MET A 204 -3.20 18.47 -12.28
CA MET A 204 -3.39 17.18 -11.64
C MET A 204 -4.88 16.89 -11.45
N SER A 205 -5.22 15.60 -11.36
CA SER A 205 -6.59 15.13 -11.30
C SER A 205 -7.36 15.82 -10.17
N SER A 206 -8.42 16.55 -10.53
CA SER A 206 -9.29 17.26 -9.59
C SER A 206 -10.07 16.31 -8.66
N THR A 207 -10.05 15.01 -8.93
CA THR A 207 -10.81 13.99 -8.20
C THR A 207 -10.02 13.27 -7.12
N LEU A 208 -8.70 13.45 -7.03
CA LEU A 208 -7.87 12.71 -6.07
C LEU A 208 -8.11 13.20 -4.64
N ILE A 209 -8.72 12.35 -3.81
CA ILE A 209 -9.15 12.64 -2.44
C ILE A 209 -8.23 11.97 -1.42
N LYS A 210 -7.63 10.82 -1.78
CA LYS A 210 -6.70 10.05 -0.94
C LYS A 210 -5.39 9.76 -1.67
N LEU A 211 -4.27 10.11 -1.03
CA LEU A 211 -2.92 9.78 -1.49
C LEU A 211 -2.15 9.09 -0.37
N LYS A 212 -1.65 7.88 -0.65
CA LYS A 212 -0.63 7.21 0.16
C LYS A 212 0.62 7.08 -0.70
N ILE A 213 1.75 7.58 -0.21
CA ILE A 213 3.01 7.60 -0.95
C ILE A 213 4.20 7.33 -0.03
N ASN A 214 5.13 6.51 -0.50
CA ASN A 214 6.44 6.38 0.12
C ASN A 214 7.40 7.30 -0.63
N VAL A 215 8.20 8.12 0.04
CA VAL A 215 9.17 9.07 -0.57
C VAL A 215 10.54 8.97 0.10
N THR A 216 11.60 9.31 -0.62
CA THR A 216 12.96 9.44 -0.06
C THR A 216 13.27 10.79 0.55
N SER A 217 12.44 11.80 0.28
CA SER A 217 12.68 13.17 0.65
C SER A 217 11.36 13.83 1.02
N LEU A 218 11.38 14.69 2.03
CA LEU A 218 10.19 15.44 2.42
C LEU A 218 9.95 16.58 1.41
N VAL A 219 11.01 17.16 0.85
CA VAL A 219 10.94 18.15 -0.23
C VAL A 219 10.15 17.63 -1.42
N ASP A 220 10.38 16.38 -1.82
CA ASP A 220 9.65 15.71 -2.90
C ASP A 220 8.14 15.70 -2.64
N CYS A 221 7.76 15.38 -1.40
CA CYS A 221 6.36 15.42 -1.01
C CYS A 221 5.80 16.85 -1.04
N LEU A 222 6.55 17.85 -0.58
CA LEU A 222 6.09 19.24 -0.61
C LEU A 222 5.87 19.74 -2.03
N TYR A 223 6.72 19.37 -2.99
CA TYR A 223 6.51 19.67 -4.41
C TYR A 223 5.27 19.01 -5.00
N LEU A 224 4.92 17.80 -4.53
CA LEU A 224 3.67 17.14 -4.89
C LEU A 224 2.45 17.89 -4.32
N LEU A 225 2.58 18.51 -3.14
CA LEU A 225 1.45 19.14 -2.43
C LEU A 225 1.17 20.60 -2.81
N ASP A 226 2.10 21.30 -3.47
CA ASP A 226 2.02 22.73 -3.73
C ASP A 226 1.03 23.14 -4.84
N GLY A 227 -0.25 22.82 -4.66
CA GLY A 227 -1.36 23.24 -5.53
C GLY A 227 -1.72 22.24 -6.63
N ARG A 228 -1.19 21.02 -6.54
CA ARG A 228 -1.57 19.90 -7.42
C ARG A 228 -2.69 19.04 -6.85
N LEU A 229 -3.00 19.17 -5.56
CA LEU A 229 -3.87 18.24 -4.84
C LEU A 229 -4.94 18.99 -4.02
N ASP A 230 -5.61 19.96 -4.66
CA ASP A 230 -6.58 20.85 -4.01
C ASP A 230 -7.84 20.15 -3.45
N SER A 231 -8.09 18.91 -3.86
CA SER A 231 -9.22 18.07 -3.39
C SER A 231 -8.81 17.04 -2.33
N LEU A 232 -7.53 16.99 -1.96
CA LEU A 232 -7.00 15.98 -1.07
C LEU A 232 -7.54 16.15 0.36
N THR A 233 -8.14 15.07 0.88
CA THR A 233 -8.65 15.01 2.26
C THR A 233 -7.85 14.05 3.13
N ILE A 234 -7.20 13.05 2.52
CA ILE A 234 -6.40 12.03 3.20
C ILE A 234 -5.02 11.99 2.57
N LEU A 235 -3.99 12.19 3.39
CA LEU A 235 -2.59 12.07 2.97
C LEU A 235 -1.82 11.18 3.94
N ILE A 236 -1.16 10.16 3.39
CA ILE A 236 -0.30 9.23 4.12
C ILE A 236 1.08 9.27 3.46
N ILE A 237 2.10 9.64 4.22
CA ILE A 237 3.47 9.72 3.75
C ILE A 237 4.34 8.82 4.62
N ASN A 238 5.10 7.95 3.97
CA ASN A 238 6.21 7.26 4.62
C ASN A 238 7.51 7.77 4.01
N VAL A 239 8.40 8.30 4.84
CA VAL A 239 9.69 8.81 4.45
C VAL A 239 10.78 7.87 4.92
N GLY A 240 11.59 7.39 3.97
CA GLY A 240 12.72 6.52 4.27
C GLY A 240 13.83 7.27 5.01
N GLN A 241 14.32 8.38 4.45
CA GLN A 241 15.36 9.23 5.05
C GLN A 241 15.02 10.70 4.81
N ILE A 242 15.50 11.60 5.65
CA ILE A 242 15.36 13.05 5.43
C ILE A 242 16.77 13.61 5.37
N PHE A 243 17.27 13.84 4.16
CA PHE A 243 18.60 14.42 3.90
C PHE A 243 18.51 15.77 3.19
N ASP A 244 17.35 16.42 3.26
CA ASP A 244 17.06 17.55 2.40
C ASP A 244 17.91 18.77 2.75
N PRO A 245 18.53 19.45 1.76
CA PRO A 245 19.09 20.77 1.97
C PRO A 245 17.98 21.72 2.43
N ILE A 246 18.34 22.74 3.21
CA ILE A 246 17.40 23.74 3.72
C ILE A 246 16.70 24.42 2.54
N ILE A 247 15.46 24.02 2.26
CA ILE A 247 14.56 24.72 1.35
C ILE A 247 13.62 25.53 2.20
N ASP A 248 13.43 26.80 1.85
CA ASP A 248 12.44 27.64 2.50
C ASP A 248 11.02 27.14 2.17
N ILE A 249 10.36 26.52 3.16
CA ILE A 249 8.99 25.98 3.04
C ILE A 249 7.95 27.03 3.45
N SER A 250 8.38 28.14 4.06
CA SER A 250 7.48 29.11 4.70
C SER A 250 6.54 29.83 3.73
N SER A 251 6.89 29.86 2.44
CA SER A 251 6.15 30.56 1.38
C SER A 251 5.04 29.75 0.70
N ARG A 252 4.79 28.50 1.12
CA ARG A 252 3.94 27.55 0.37
C ARG A 252 2.48 27.50 0.86
N LYS A 253 1.55 27.23 -0.07
CA LYS A 253 0.08 27.28 0.14
C LYS A 253 -0.42 26.40 1.31
N LYS A 254 -1.45 26.87 2.02
CA LYS A 254 -2.19 26.05 3.01
C LYS A 254 -2.92 24.89 2.35
N LEU A 255 -3.19 23.82 3.10
CA LEU A 255 -3.95 22.64 2.65
C LEU A 255 -5.31 22.58 3.38
N PRO A 256 -6.27 23.47 3.05
CA PRO A 256 -7.45 23.69 3.88
C PRO A 256 -8.47 22.54 3.88
N LYS A 257 -8.44 21.66 2.87
CA LYS A 257 -9.35 20.50 2.76
C LYS A 257 -8.80 19.22 3.40
N LEU A 258 -7.52 19.21 3.77
CA LEU A 258 -6.89 18.03 4.35
C LEU A 258 -7.45 17.80 5.76
N LYS A 259 -8.05 16.63 5.97
CA LYS A 259 -8.67 16.23 7.23
C LYS A 259 -7.87 15.17 7.97
N TYR A 260 -7.22 14.28 7.23
CA TYR A 260 -6.39 13.21 7.78
C TYR A 260 -4.97 13.32 7.25
N PHE A 261 -4.01 13.30 8.17
CA PHE A 261 -2.59 13.24 7.83
C PHE A 261 -1.88 12.16 8.64
N SER A 262 -1.12 11.30 7.96
CA SER A 262 -0.23 10.33 8.59
C SER A 262 1.16 10.52 8.04
N PHE A 263 2.14 10.65 8.94
CA PHE A 263 3.53 10.82 8.58
C PHE A 263 4.42 9.86 9.36
N THR A 264 5.19 9.07 8.63
CA THR A 264 6.15 8.12 9.20
C THR A 264 7.54 8.46 8.70
N ALA A 265 8.49 8.68 9.59
CA ALA A 265 9.91 8.81 9.28
C ALA A 265 10.67 7.65 9.95
N SER A 266 11.09 6.67 9.16
CA SER A 266 11.69 5.43 9.68
C SER A 266 13.13 5.63 10.18
N ASN A 267 13.90 6.51 9.53
CA ASN A 267 15.25 6.85 9.97
C ASN A 267 15.29 8.14 10.80
N PHE A 268 16.32 8.25 11.65
CA PHE A 268 16.58 9.43 12.45
C PHE A 268 16.75 10.68 11.57
N THR A 269 15.98 11.74 11.85
CA THR A 269 16.10 13.04 11.18
C THR A 269 16.51 14.14 12.16
N CYS A 270 17.38 15.05 11.73
CA CYS A 270 17.72 16.29 12.44
C CYS A 270 16.90 17.51 11.99
N TYR A 271 15.99 17.33 11.03
CA TYR A 271 15.28 18.42 10.36
C TYR A 271 13.87 18.67 10.90
N TYR A 272 13.61 18.30 12.15
CA TYR A 272 12.29 18.43 12.77
C TYR A 272 11.79 19.88 12.76
N ASP A 273 12.60 20.81 13.30
CA ASP A 273 12.23 22.22 13.45
C ASP A 273 12.17 22.93 12.08
N ILE A 274 12.94 22.47 11.08
CA ILE A 274 13.09 23.12 9.78
C ILE A 274 12.08 22.62 8.74
N LEU A 275 11.71 21.33 8.76
CA LEU A 275 10.85 20.74 7.73
C LEU A 275 9.52 20.22 8.26
N ILE A 276 9.53 19.49 9.39
CA ILE A 276 8.33 18.82 9.90
C ILE A 276 7.37 19.83 10.52
N VAL A 277 7.85 20.71 11.40
CA VAL A 277 6.98 21.73 12.04
C VAL A 277 6.36 22.66 10.98
N PRO A 278 7.11 23.25 10.04
CA PRO A 278 6.50 24.09 9.00
C PRO A 278 5.48 23.35 8.12
N LEU A 279 5.70 22.08 7.80
CA LEU A 279 4.73 21.27 7.07
C LEU A 279 3.43 21.11 7.86
N LEU A 280 3.50 20.73 9.14
CA LEU A 280 2.33 20.56 10.00
C LEU A 280 1.55 21.86 10.17
N CYS A 281 2.25 23.00 10.29
CA CYS A 281 1.62 24.32 10.35
C CYS A 281 0.83 24.70 9.08
N ARG A 282 1.03 24.02 7.95
CA ARG A 282 0.21 24.22 6.73
C ARG A 282 -1.13 23.48 6.78
N MET A 283 -1.30 22.58 7.75
CA MET A 283 -2.41 21.62 7.88
C MET A 283 -3.23 21.90 9.15
N ILE A 284 -3.58 23.17 9.40
CA ILE A 284 -4.28 23.59 10.64
C ILE A 284 -5.72 23.03 10.78
N ASN A 285 -6.33 22.55 9.70
CA ASN A 285 -7.71 22.04 9.68
C ASN A 285 -7.79 20.51 9.82
N LEU A 286 -6.72 19.84 10.26
CA LEU A 286 -6.74 18.41 10.45
C LEU A 286 -7.75 18.00 11.53
N GLU A 287 -8.52 16.95 11.23
CA GLU A 287 -9.37 16.25 12.18
C GLU A 287 -8.62 15.07 12.82
N GLU A 288 -7.72 14.42 12.07
CA GLU A 288 -6.87 13.33 12.55
C GLU A 288 -5.41 13.49 12.08
N LEU A 289 -4.49 13.30 13.02
CA LEU A 289 -3.05 13.34 12.80
C LEU A 289 -2.39 12.08 13.37
N LYS A 290 -1.59 11.39 12.55
CA LYS A 290 -0.70 10.31 13.00
C LYS A 290 0.75 10.67 12.73
N LEU A 291 1.60 10.66 13.76
CA LEU A 291 3.02 10.98 13.66
C LEU A 291 3.89 9.86 14.23
N TYR A 292 4.68 9.24 13.36
CA TYR A 292 5.67 8.23 13.72
C TYR A 292 7.06 8.78 13.36
N LEU A 293 7.83 9.23 14.35
CA LEU A 293 9.07 9.98 14.15
C LEU A 293 10.23 9.38 14.93
N SER A 294 11.35 9.16 14.24
CA SER A 294 12.67 8.96 14.85
C SER A 294 13.48 10.24 14.66
N LEU A 295 13.91 10.90 15.74
CA LEU A 295 14.52 12.23 15.73
C LEU A 295 15.92 12.22 16.33
N GLN A 296 16.85 12.93 15.69
CA GLN A 296 18.20 13.15 16.18
C GLN A 296 18.37 14.64 16.50
N ARG A 297 18.66 14.96 17.77
CA ARG A 297 18.89 16.36 18.22
C ARG A 297 20.30 16.53 18.75
N PHE A 298 20.94 17.61 18.32
CA PHE A 298 22.26 18.04 18.80
C PHE A 298 22.16 19.01 19.99
N ASN A 299 20.97 19.56 20.23
CA ASN A 299 20.69 20.34 21.43
C ASN A 299 20.24 19.37 22.52
N SER A 300 20.70 19.56 23.76
CA SER A 300 20.43 18.70 24.93
C SER A 300 18.95 18.63 25.38
N SER A 301 18.00 19.04 24.53
CA SER A 301 16.56 18.99 24.78
C SER A 301 15.90 17.92 23.91
N TYR A 302 15.20 16.98 24.54
CA TYR A 302 14.28 16.07 23.85
C TYR A 302 12.98 16.81 23.48
N ILE A 303 12.14 16.19 22.65
CA ILE A 303 10.83 16.75 22.32
C ILE A 303 9.81 16.26 23.37
N ASP A 304 9.28 17.19 24.15
CA ASP A 304 8.19 16.93 25.08
C ASP A 304 6.82 17.36 24.51
N GLY A 305 5.75 17.05 25.24
CA GLY A 305 4.41 17.40 24.79
C GLY A 305 4.11 18.91 24.85
N ILE A 306 4.86 19.68 25.65
CA ILE A 306 4.72 21.14 25.72
C ILE A 306 5.24 21.75 24.42
N GLN A 307 6.43 21.31 23.97
CA GLN A 307 7.02 21.74 22.72
C GLN A 307 6.10 21.43 21.53
N LEU A 308 5.55 20.21 21.44
CA LEU A 308 4.59 19.85 20.38
C LEU A 308 3.35 20.75 20.39
N TYR A 309 2.85 21.05 21.60
CA TYR A 309 1.68 21.89 21.77
C TYR A 309 1.92 23.30 21.24
N ASP A 310 2.99 23.93 21.72
CA ASP A 310 3.28 25.32 21.44
C ASP A 310 3.74 25.52 19.98
N GLN A 311 4.34 24.49 19.35
CA GLN A 311 4.79 24.55 17.96
C GLN A 311 3.68 24.40 16.92
N PHE A 312 2.75 23.44 17.08
CA PHE A 312 1.72 23.22 16.05
C PHE A 312 0.35 22.77 16.59
N LEU A 313 0.27 21.95 17.66
CA LEU A 313 -1.04 21.40 18.08
C LEU A 313 -1.99 22.49 18.61
N GLY A 314 -1.47 23.51 19.29
CA GLY A 314 -2.28 24.63 19.79
C GLY A 314 -3.00 25.40 18.68
N TYR A 315 -2.54 25.28 17.43
CA TYR A 315 -3.16 25.90 16.26
C TYR A 315 -4.14 24.96 15.52
N MET A 316 -4.13 23.66 15.82
CA MET A 316 -4.99 22.65 15.18
C MET A 316 -6.33 22.49 15.91
N THR A 317 -7.15 23.55 15.85
CA THR A 317 -8.42 23.63 16.60
C THR A 317 -9.48 22.58 16.21
N GLN A 318 -9.34 21.94 15.05
CA GLN A 318 -10.26 20.91 14.56
C GLN A 318 -9.82 19.48 14.90
N LEU A 319 -8.65 19.32 15.54
CA LEU A 319 -8.04 18.03 15.78
C LEU A 319 -8.84 17.25 16.82
N LYS A 320 -9.44 16.14 16.38
CA LYS A 320 -10.19 15.21 17.22
C LYS A 320 -9.32 14.06 17.70
N ARG A 321 -8.31 13.69 16.91
CA ARG A 321 -7.46 12.54 17.20
C ARG A 321 -6.02 12.79 16.79
N PHE A 322 -5.10 12.58 17.73
CA PHE A 322 -3.67 12.65 17.55
C PHE A 322 -3.04 11.34 18.04
N ILE A 323 -2.51 10.55 17.10
CA ILE A 323 -1.76 9.33 17.41
C ILE A 323 -0.28 9.63 17.20
N PHE A 324 0.56 9.28 18.17
CA PHE A 324 1.98 9.52 18.04
C PHE A 324 2.84 8.37 18.54
N TRP A 325 4.01 8.26 17.92
CA TRP A 325 5.18 7.53 18.38
C TRP A 325 6.39 8.39 18.01
N ILE A 326 7.01 9.02 19.00
CA ILE A 326 8.16 9.89 18.80
C ILE A 326 9.30 9.33 19.63
N ASN A 327 10.40 9.02 18.96
CA ASN A 327 11.64 8.59 19.57
C ASN A 327 12.70 9.68 19.35
N THR A 328 13.35 10.13 20.42
CA THR A 328 14.37 11.19 20.33
C THR A 328 15.72 10.69 20.82
N LYS A 329 16.70 10.70 19.93
CA LYS A 329 18.11 10.48 20.25
C LYS A 329 18.79 11.83 20.43
N VAL A 330 19.33 12.07 21.63
CA VAL A 330 20.05 13.30 21.96
C VAL A 330 21.55 13.01 21.93
N PHE A 331 22.27 13.82 21.16
CA PHE A 331 23.72 13.79 21.09
C PHE A 331 24.26 14.90 21.99
N ASN A 332 25.02 14.50 23.02
CA ASN A 332 25.86 15.40 23.78
C ASN A 332 27.31 14.97 23.54
N ASP A 333 28.29 15.88 23.61
CA ASP A 333 29.70 15.68 23.17
C ASP A 333 30.41 14.46 23.77
N THR A 334 29.81 13.78 24.76
CA THR A 334 30.38 12.64 25.48
C THR A 334 29.45 11.42 25.61
N VAL A 335 28.13 11.54 25.37
CA VAL A 335 27.17 10.42 25.56
C VAL A 335 25.99 10.51 24.58
N ASN A 336 25.69 9.39 23.93
CA ASN A 336 24.45 9.20 23.17
C ASN A 336 23.37 8.66 24.11
N VAL A 337 22.34 9.45 24.40
CA VAL A 337 21.19 8.99 25.20
C VAL A 337 19.97 8.91 24.29
N GLU A 338 19.41 7.71 24.18
CA GLU A 338 18.11 7.49 23.55
C GLU A 338 17.02 7.68 24.60
N LEU A 339 16.17 8.68 24.40
CA LEU A 339 15.08 9.01 25.30
C LEU A 339 13.75 8.66 24.61
N GLN A 340 13.05 7.69 25.17
CA GLN A 340 11.67 7.42 24.78
C GLN A 340 10.76 8.55 25.26
N SER A 341 10.59 9.58 24.44
CA SER A 341 9.80 10.77 24.79
C SER A 341 8.30 10.48 24.90
N ASN A 342 7.81 9.35 24.40
CA ASN A 342 6.39 8.98 24.36
C ASN A 342 5.67 9.11 25.71
N LYS A 343 6.25 8.59 26.80
CA LYS A 343 5.62 8.62 28.13
C LYS A 343 5.53 10.05 28.67
N ASP A 344 6.56 10.85 28.46
CA ASP A 344 6.61 12.23 28.94
C ASP A 344 5.73 13.17 28.11
N ILE A 345 5.63 12.93 26.79
CA ILE A 345 4.65 13.58 25.92
C ILE A 345 3.24 13.27 26.42
N GLN A 346 2.91 11.99 26.66
CA GLN A 346 1.59 11.59 27.14
C GLN A 346 1.24 12.24 28.49
N ARG A 347 2.18 12.27 29.44
CA ARG A 347 2.01 12.97 30.73
C ARG A 347 1.76 14.47 30.53
N SER A 348 2.45 15.09 29.59
CA SER A 348 2.28 16.52 29.29
C SER A 348 0.89 16.82 28.73
N PHE A 349 0.35 15.95 27.87
CA PHE A 349 -1.01 16.08 27.35
C PHE A 349 -2.08 15.87 28.41
N ILE A 350 -1.91 14.89 29.31
CA ILE A 350 -2.79 14.71 30.47
C ILE A 350 -2.83 15.99 31.32
N ARG A 351 -1.66 16.57 31.64
CA ARG A 351 -1.56 17.81 32.44
C ARG A 351 -2.25 19.02 31.78
N ARG A 352 -2.31 19.07 30.46
CA ARG A 352 -3.00 20.13 29.71
C ARG A 352 -4.45 19.80 29.36
N GLY A 353 -5.00 18.67 29.80
CA GLY A 353 -6.38 18.25 29.49
C GLY A 353 -6.59 17.80 28.03
N TYR A 354 -5.52 17.43 27.32
CA TYR A 354 -5.53 17.01 25.91
C TYR A 354 -5.61 15.49 25.71
N GLU A 355 -5.82 14.73 26.79
CA GLU A 355 -5.84 13.26 26.81
C GLU A 355 -6.95 12.63 25.95
N GLN A 356 -8.06 13.34 25.73
CA GLN A 356 -9.14 12.86 24.85
C GLN A 356 -8.78 12.94 23.37
N VAL A 357 -7.83 13.83 23.02
CA VAL A 357 -7.37 14.04 21.65
C VAL A 357 -6.11 13.23 21.38
N ALA A 358 -5.19 13.12 22.34
CA ALA A 358 -3.87 12.53 22.13
C ALA A 358 -3.71 11.12 22.75
N SER A 359 -3.33 10.16 21.92
CA SER A 359 -3.06 8.78 22.33
C SER A 359 -1.70 8.29 21.80
N PHE A 360 -0.94 7.63 22.67
CA PHE A 360 0.25 6.91 22.28
C PHE A 360 -0.12 5.58 21.60
N SER A 361 0.56 5.23 20.51
CA SER A 361 0.48 3.91 19.88
C SER A 361 1.70 3.07 20.26
N SER A 362 1.49 1.85 20.77
CA SER A 362 2.54 0.84 20.82
C SER A 362 2.85 0.41 19.39
N PHE A 363 3.74 1.15 18.73
CA PHE A 363 4.06 0.92 17.33
C PHE A 363 4.92 -0.34 17.20
N ASP A 364 4.35 -1.41 16.65
CA ASP A 364 5.12 -2.49 16.05
C ASP A 364 5.37 -2.12 14.58
N PHE A 365 6.63 -1.90 14.22
CA PHE A 365 7.05 -1.48 12.86
C PHE A 365 6.53 -2.40 11.73
N ASN A 366 6.04 -3.59 12.07
CA ASN A 366 5.53 -4.61 11.16
C ASN A 366 4.00 -4.60 11.00
N GLN A 367 3.25 -3.77 11.74
CA GLN A 367 1.79 -3.93 11.80
C GLN A 367 1.02 -3.05 10.79
N ASP A 368 1.57 -1.92 10.36
CA ASP A 368 1.02 -1.15 9.22
C ASP A 368 1.46 -1.70 7.84
N SER A 369 2.35 -2.70 7.82
CA SER A 369 2.53 -3.59 6.67
C SER A 369 1.47 -4.70 6.58
N ILE A 370 0.59 -4.87 7.58
CA ILE A 370 -0.43 -5.93 7.61
C ILE A 370 -1.74 -5.52 6.91
N ASP A 371 -1.90 -4.24 6.56
CA ASP A 371 -2.91 -3.81 5.57
C ASP A 371 -2.43 -3.93 4.10
N ASN A 372 -1.19 -4.37 3.88
CA ASN A 372 -0.75 -4.93 2.61
C ASN A 372 -0.84 -6.45 2.73
N GLY A 373 -1.82 -7.04 2.03
CA GLY A 373 -2.18 -8.47 2.09
C GLY A 373 -1.04 -9.44 1.81
N THR A 374 -0.14 -9.60 2.78
CA THR A 374 0.88 -10.64 2.82
C THR A 374 0.55 -11.53 4.02
N PHE A 375 -0.35 -12.49 3.78
CA PHE A 375 -0.63 -13.54 4.75
C PHE A 375 0.65 -14.33 5.04
N VAL A 376 0.86 -14.62 6.31
CA VAL A 376 1.90 -15.50 6.86
C VAL A 376 1.89 -16.84 6.12
N SER A 377 2.84 -17.04 5.20
CA SER A 377 2.94 -18.22 4.32
C SER A 377 3.51 -19.48 4.99
N LEU A 378 3.72 -19.46 6.31
CA LEU A 378 4.24 -20.62 7.05
C LEU A 378 3.15 -21.62 7.44
N GLY A 379 1.89 -21.18 7.62
CA GLY A 379 0.75 -22.07 7.89
C GLY A 379 0.12 -22.69 6.63
N CYS A 380 0.25 -22.02 5.48
CA CYS A 380 -0.41 -22.44 4.22
C CYS A 380 0.37 -23.53 3.47
N ARG A 381 1.63 -23.81 3.80
CA ARG A 381 2.39 -24.90 3.17
C ARG A 381 1.81 -26.28 3.51
N ALA A 382 1.28 -26.47 4.73
CA ALA A 382 0.62 -27.72 5.10
C ALA A 382 -0.67 -27.90 4.30
N ILE A 383 -1.51 -26.86 4.20
CA ILE A 383 -2.76 -26.91 3.43
C ILE A 383 -2.50 -27.04 1.92
N ARG A 384 -1.45 -26.42 1.35
CA ARG A 384 -1.08 -26.59 -0.07
C ARG A 384 -0.67 -28.04 -0.39
N VAL A 385 0.11 -28.68 0.47
CA VAL A 385 0.48 -30.09 0.29
C VAL A 385 -0.76 -30.98 0.43
N TYR A 386 -1.63 -30.73 1.42
CA TYR A 386 -2.85 -31.53 1.57
C TYR A 386 -3.87 -31.26 0.46
N ALA A 387 -4.10 -30.03 0.01
CA ALA A 387 -5.01 -29.72 -1.09
C ALA A 387 -4.52 -30.32 -2.42
N PHE A 388 -3.23 -30.17 -2.77
CA PHE A 388 -2.70 -30.83 -3.97
C PHE A 388 -2.80 -32.36 -3.85
N SER A 389 -2.53 -32.95 -2.69
CA SER A 389 -2.70 -34.39 -2.47
C SER A 389 -4.18 -34.82 -2.57
N PHE A 390 -5.09 -34.04 -2.00
CA PHE A 390 -6.52 -34.34 -1.92
C PHE A 390 -7.21 -34.17 -3.29
N PHE A 391 -6.85 -33.15 -4.07
CA PHE A 391 -7.41 -32.92 -5.41
C PHE A 391 -6.79 -33.82 -6.48
N SER A 392 -5.52 -34.26 -6.32
CA SER A 392 -4.93 -35.29 -7.18
C SER A 392 -5.63 -36.64 -7.04
N ILE A 393 -6.18 -36.93 -5.85
CA ILE A 393 -6.93 -38.17 -5.58
C ILE A 393 -8.35 -38.13 -6.16
N LEU A 394 -8.95 -36.94 -6.29
CA LEU A 394 -10.28 -36.75 -6.90
C LEU A 394 -10.27 -36.66 -8.44
N SER A 395 -9.09 -36.65 -9.06
CA SER A 395 -8.90 -36.51 -10.52
C SER A 395 -8.61 -37.84 -11.25
N ILE A 396 -8.80 -38.97 -10.57
CA ILE A 396 -8.82 -40.34 -11.12
C ILE A 396 -10.23 -40.88 -10.91
#